data_AF-A0A6C2YSD1-F1
#
_entry.id   AF-A0A6C2YSD1-F1
#
_cell.length_a   1.000
_cell.length_b   1.000
_cell.length_c   1.000
_cell.angle_alpha   90.00
_cell.angle_beta   90.00
_cell.angle_gamma   90.00
#
_symmetry.space_group_name_H-M   'P 1'
#
loop_
_entity.id
_entity.type
_entity.pdbx_description
1 polymer ?
#
loop_
_entity_poly.entity_id
_entity_poly.type
_entity_poly.pdbx_seq_one_letter_code
_entity_poly.pdbx_strand_id
1 'polypeptide(L)'
;MSNVERLQASLDNLAMDGRFPIFWQESLADSASEVRAVFERVEPLGVSARSVSWAIDCESNPMPFAAWCRYLEASFEALGESIRCLECDESHGQALFRSAKPTEWQGLRRYFEARIDGTTRVELSRYSVQLAQPTRREIVPMVLTREQLLRTIASVFPKQCG
;
A
#
# COMPACT_ATOMS: atom_id res chain seq x y z
N MET A 1 -20.29 -5.27 3.97
CA MET A 1 -19.31 -5.61 2.93
C MET A 1 -18.09 -4.75 3.17
N SER A 2 -16.96 -5.37 3.47
CA SER A 2 -15.68 -4.71 3.72
C SER A 2 -15.10 -4.09 2.45
N ASN A 3 -14.17 -3.15 2.61
CA ASN A 3 -13.41 -2.59 1.48
C ASN A 3 -12.67 -3.67 0.67
N VAL A 4 -12.21 -4.75 1.30
CA VAL A 4 -11.56 -5.89 0.61
C VAL A 4 -12.55 -6.64 -0.30
N GLU A 5 -13.74 -6.96 0.21
CA GLU A 5 -14.78 -7.65 -0.56
C GLU A 5 -15.26 -6.80 -1.75
N ARG A 6 -15.40 -5.49 -1.54
CA ARG A 6 -15.76 -4.55 -2.61
C ARG A 6 -14.68 -4.49 -3.68
N LEU A 7 -13.41 -4.40 -3.29
CA LEU A 7 -12.30 -4.38 -4.26
C LEU A 7 -12.21 -5.69 -5.04
N GLN A 8 -12.34 -6.83 -4.37
CA GLN A 8 -12.40 -8.14 -5.02
C GLN A 8 -13.51 -8.18 -6.07
N ALA A 9 -14.72 -7.74 -5.72
CA ALA A 9 -15.85 -7.69 -6.65
C ALA A 9 -15.57 -6.77 -7.85
N SER A 10 -14.98 -5.59 -7.64
CA SER A 10 -14.58 -4.68 -8.73
C SER A 10 -13.54 -5.34 -9.65
N LEU A 11 -12.53 -6.02 -9.10
CA LEU A 11 -11.50 -6.72 -9.87
C LEU A 11 -12.05 -7.93 -10.65
N ASP A 12 -13.06 -8.62 -10.11
CA ASP A 12 -13.71 -9.76 -10.77
C ASP A 12 -14.62 -9.30 -11.90
N ASN A 13 -15.40 -8.24 -11.71
CA ASN A 13 -16.20 -7.64 -12.78
C ASN A 13 -15.33 -7.20 -13.97
N LEU A 14 -14.20 -6.55 -13.69
CA LEU A 14 -13.23 -6.18 -14.74
C LEU A 14 -12.64 -7.40 -15.48
N ALA A 15 -12.45 -8.53 -14.77
CA ALA A 15 -11.97 -9.76 -15.40
C ALA A 15 -13.04 -10.39 -16.31
N MET A 16 -14.30 -10.36 -15.88
CA MET A 16 -15.42 -10.92 -16.66
C MET A 16 -15.70 -10.12 -17.93
N ASP A 17 -15.53 -8.80 -17.89
CA ASP A 17 -15.75 -7.93 -19.05
C ASP A 17 -14.66 -8.07 -20.13
N GLY A 18 -13.53 -8.71 -19.81
CA GLY A 18 -12.36 -8.85 -20.71
C GLY A 18 -11.71 -7.52 -21.11
N ARG A 19 -12.18 -6.40 -20.52
CA ARG A 19 -11.69 -5.04 -20.75
C ARG A 19 -10.88 -4.59 -19.56
N PHE A 20 -9.56 -4.72 -19.68
CA PHE A 20 -8.64 -4.29 -18.66
C PHE A 20 -8.21 -2.84 -18.90
N PRO A 21 -8.62 -1.89 -18.05
CA PRO A 21 -8.26 -0.49 -18.22
C PRO A 21 -6.75 -0.29 -18.09
N ILE A 22 -6.20 0.61 -18.90
CA ILE A 22 -4.81 1.09 -18.83
C ILE A 22 -4.66 2.17 -17.72
N PHE A 23 -5.78 2.66 -17.21
CA PHE A 23 -5.83 3.51 -16.04
C PHE A 23 -7.18 3.35 -15.35
N TRP A 24 -7.16 3.00 -14.07
CA TRP A 24 -8.36 2.87 -13.25
C TRP A 24 -8.06 3.34 -11.84
N GLN A 25 -8.93 4.17 -11.29
CA GLN A 25 -8.84 4.59 -9.92
C GLN A 25 -10.07 4.09 -9.18
N GLU A 26 -9.84 3.40 -8.08
CA GLU A 26 -10.90 2.95 -7.17
C GLU A 26 -10.76 3.67 -5.85
N SER A 27 -11.87 4.17 -5.31
CA SER A 27 -12.00 4.62 -3.92
C SER A 27 -13.15 3.85 -3.29
N LEU A 28 -12.86 3.17 -2.18
CA LEU A 28 -13.80 2.34 -1.43
C LEU A 28 -13.83 2.86 0.00
N ALA A 29 -14.97 3.43 0.39
CA ALA A 29 -15.18 3.94 1.74
C ALA A 29 -16.24 3.12 2.47
N ASP A 30 -15.93 2.67 3.68
CA ASP A 30 -16.90 2.19 4.66
C ASP A 30 -16.96 3.13 5.86
N SER A 31 -17.66 2.74 6.92
CA SER A 31 -17.85 3.60 8.10
C SER A 31 -16.58 3.85 8.90
N ALA A 32 -15.52 3.06 8.71
CA ALA A 32 -14.29 3.14 9.50
C ALA A 32 -13.06 3.47 8.64
N SER A 33 -13.16 3.42 7.31
CA SER A 33 -12.00 3.55 6.45
C SER A 33 -12.29 3.85 4.99
N GLU A 34 -11.32 4.46 4.33
CA GLU A 34 -11.24 4.58 2.88
C GLU A 34 -9.96 3.89 2.36
N VAL A 35 -10.10 3.10 1.29
CA VAL A 35 -8.97 2.65 0.46
C VAL A 35 -9.06 3.35 -0.87
N ARG A 36 -7.96 3.97 -1.29
CA ARG A 36 -7.80 4.48 -2.65
C ARG A 36 -6.63 3.79 -3.34
N ALA A 37 -6.88 3.23 -4.52
CA ALA A 37 -5.86 2.58 -5.32
C ALA A 37 -5.87 3.14 -6.75
N VAL A 38 -4.67 3.43 -7.28
CA VAL A 38 -4.49 3.94 -8.64
C VAL A 38 -3.80 2.86 -9.46
N PHE A 39 -4.53 2.25 -10.37
CA PHE A 39 -4.08 1.15 -11.22
C PHE A 39 -3.70 1.66 -12.61
N GLU A 40 -2.56 1.17 -13.12
CA GLU A 40 -2.13 1.34 -14.51
C GLU A 40 -2.48 0.11 -15.36
N ARG A 41 -2.67 -1.05 -14.73
CA ARG A 41 -3.10 -2.26 -15.43
C ARG A 41 -3.76 -3.19 -14.43
N VAL A 42 -4.84 -3.83 -14.86
CA VAL A 42 -5.48 -4.93 -14.13
C VAL A 42 -5.40 -6.16 -15.02
N GLU A 43 -5.08 -7.32 -14.46
CA GLU A 43 -5.05 -8.60 -15.16
C GLU A 43 -5.78 -9.66 -14.32
N PRO A 44 -6.09 -10.85 -14.87
CA PRO A 44 -6.78 -11.90 -14.11
C PRO A 44 -6.05 -12.34 -12.84
N LEU A 45 -4.70 -12.34 -12.83
CA LEU A 45 -3.90 -12.83 -11.69
C LEU A 45 -3.13 -11.71 -10.96
N GLY A 46 -3.02 -10.53 -11.56
CA GLY A 46 -2.19 -9.46 -11.04
C GLY A 46 -2.70 -8.08 -11.36
N VAL A 47 -2.05 -7.10 -10.75
CA VAL A 47 -2.30 -5.68 -10.95
C VAL A 47 -0.97 -4.95 -11.06
N SER A 48 -1.00 -3.84 -11.78
CA SER A 48 0.04 -2.82 -11.79
C SER A 48 -0.57 -1.58 -11.14
N ALA A 49 -0.18 -1.29 -9.90
CA ALA A 49 -0.70 -0.16 -9.13
C ALA A 49 0.38 0.91 -8.93
N ARG A 50 0.08 2.16 -9.26
CA ARG A 50 0.99 3.28 -9.04
C ARG A 50 1.12 3.62 -7.56
N SER A 51 -0.01 3.61 -6.85
CA SER A 51 -0.09 3.87 -5.40
C SER A 51 -1.31 3.20 -4.78
N VAL A 52 -1.21 2.88 -3.50
CA VAL A 52 -2.34 2.48 -2.65
C VAL A 52 -2.28 3.32 -1.39
N SER A 53 -3.39 3.95 -1.01
CA SER A 53 -3.49 4.77 0.18
C SER A 53 -4.70 4.39 1.00
N TRP A 54 -4.56 4.51 2.32
CA TRP A 54 -5.60 4.25 3.29
C TRP A 54 -5.86 5.54 4.06
N ALA A 55 -7.14 5.88 4.23
CA ALA A 55 -7.61 6.75 5.29
C ALA A 55 -8.31 5.87 6.33
N ILE A 56 -7.98 6.03 7.60
CA ILE A 56 -8.42 5.17 8.70
C ILE A 56 -9.03 6.07 9.75
N ASP A 57 -10.26 5.78 10.14
CA ASP A 57 -10.91 6.40 11.27
C ASP A 57 -10.60 5.56 12.53
N CYS A 58 -9.68 6.07 13.34
CA CYS A 58 -9.24 5.44 14.59
C CYS A 58 -9.80 6.14 15.83
N GLU A 59 -10.83 7.01 15.72
CA GLU A 59 -11.31 7.85 16.83
C GLU A 59 -11.73 7.05 18.07
N SER A 60 -12.21 5.82 17.89
CA SER A 60 -12.74 4.98 18.96
C SER A 60 -11.67 4.28 19.81
N ASN A 61 -10.43 4.14 19.32
CA ASN A 61 -9.34 3.46 20.04
C ASN A 61 -7.96 3.94 19.56
N PRO A 62 -7.46 5.08 20.06
CA PRO A 62 -6.18 5.62 19.64
C PRO A 62 -5.04 4.73 20.15
N MET A 63 -4.51 3.90 19.27
CA MET A 63 -3.26 3.19 19.50
C MET A 63 -2.09 4.20 19.56
N PRO A 64 -1.14 4.06 20.51
CA PRO A 64 0.07 4.89 20.51
C PRO A 64 0.81 4.79 19.17
N PHE A 65 1.33 5.91 18.66
CA PHE A 65 1.91 5.97 17.31
C PHE A 65 3.05 4.95 17.09
N ALA A 66 3.89 4.70 18.08
CA ALA A 66 4.91 3.66 18.03
C ALA A 66 4.35 2.22 17.95
N ALA A 67 3.21 1.97 18.61
CA ALA A 67 2.51 0.68 18.48
C ALA A 67 1.85 0.57 17.09
N TRP A 68 1.30 1.67 16.58
CA TRP A 68 0.75 1.74 15.23
C TRP A 68 1.80 1.44 14.15
N CYS A 69 2.98 2.03 14.27
CA CYS A 69 4.11 1.77 13.38
C CYS A 69 4.51 0.28 13.38
N ARG A 70 4.59 -0.35 14.55
CA ARG A 70 4.91 -1.78 14.67
C ARG A 70 3.82 -2.68 14.08
N TYR A 71 2.57 -2.30 14.26
CA TYR A 71 1.44 -2.98 13.64
C TYR A 71 1.56 -2.94 12.10
N LEU A 72 1.78 -1.75 11.53
CA LEU A 72 1.92 -1.56 10.08
C LEU A 72 3.10 -2.34 9.49
N GLU A 73 4.21 -2.44 10.21
CA GLU A 73 5.36 -3.23 9.76
C GLU A 73 5.00 -4.69 9.49
N ALA A 74 4.19 -5.30 10.37
CA ALA A 74 3.68 -6.65 10.20
C ALA A 74 2.62 -6.70 9.08
N SER A 75 1.81 -5.66 8.92
CA SER A 75 0.78 -5.59 7.88
C SER A 75 1.37 -5.66 6.47
N PHE A 76 2.55 -5.08 6.24
CA PHE A 76 3.21 -5.08 4.94
C PHE A 76 3.88 -6.39 4.54
N GLU A 77 3.93 -7.41 5.40
CA GLU A 77 4.49 -8.73 5.07
C GLU A 77 3.82 -9.38 3.84
N ALA A 78 2.54 -9.05 3.59
CA ALA A 78 1.78 -9.53 2.44
C ALA A 78 2.35 -9.10 1.07
N LEU A 79 3.21 -8.07 1.03
CA LEU A 79 3.85 -7.61 -0.21
C LEU A 79 4.91 -8.59 -0.74
N GLY A 80 5.33 -9.58 0.08
CA GLY A 80 6.43 -10.49 -0.26
C GLY A 80 7.81 -9.83 -0.19
N GLU A 81 7.89 -8.56 0.21
CA GLU A 81 9.10 -7.82 0.47
C GLU A 81 8.98 -7.21 1.87
N SER A 82 9.92 -7.51 2.77
CA SER A 82 9.87 -6.98 4.14
C SER A 82 10.13 -5.47 4.12
N ILE A 83 9.18 -4.71 4.65
CA ILE A 83 9.27 -3.27 4.85
C ILE A 83 9.56 -2.99 6.34
N ARG A 84 10.43 -2.03 6.63
CA ARG A 84 10.84 -1.64 8.00
C ARG A 84 10.69 -0.14 8.19
N CYS A 85 10.38 0.28 9.42
CA CYS A 85 10.42 1.70 9.79
C CYS A 85 11.87 2.21 9.73
N LEU A 86 12.13 3.23 8.91
CA LEU A 86 13.43 3.87 8.74
C LEU A 86 13.53 5.14 9.58
N GLU A 87 12.47 5.93 9.59
CA GLU A 87 12.38 7.19 10.31
C GLU A 87 11.01 7.26 10.99
N CYS A 88 10.98 7.67 12.27
CA CYS A 88 9.77 7.87 13.05
C CYS A 88 9.89 9.18 13.81
N ASP A 89 8.97 10.11 13.53
CA ASP A 89 8.79 11.35 14.26
C ASP A 89 7.46 11.28 15.01
N GLU A 90 7.52 10.82 16.25
CA GLU A 90 6.34 10.70 17.11
C GLU A 90 5.69 12.05 17.42
N SER A 91 6.47 13.14 17.42
CA SER A 91 5.96 14.48 17.74
C SER A 91 5.07 15.05 16.63
N HIS A 92 5.36 14.70 15.38
CA HIS A 92 4.54 15.05 14.22
C HIS A 92 3.64 13.90 13.76
N GLY A 93 3.72 12.73 14.39
CA GLY A 93 2.97 11.53 13.98
C GLY A 93 3.36 11.05 12.59
N GLN A 94 4.62 11.21 12.18
CA GLN A 94 5.07 10.83 10.85
C GLN A 94 6.02 9.65 10.92
N ALA A 95 5.90 8.73 9.96
CA ALA A 95 6.87 7.65 9.81
C ALA A 95 7.12 7.32 8.35
N LEU A 96 8.37 6.95 8.08
CA LEU A 96 8.82 6.49 6.77
C LEU A 96 9.23 5.04 6.87
N PHE A 97 8.57 4.21 6.10
CA PHE A 97 8.85 2.79 5.97
C PHE A 97 9.47 2.51 4.62
N ARG A 98 10.45 1.62 4.57
CA ARG A 98 11.10 1.21 3.31
C ARG A 98 11.44 -0.27 3.32
N SER A 99 11.48 -0.88 2.15
CA SER A 99 12.01 -2.23 1.98
C SER A 99 13.39 -2.43 2.63
N ALA A 100 13.51 -3.45 3.47
CA ALA A 100 14.78 -3.85 4.07
C ALA A 100 15.77 -4.44 3.05
N LYS A 101 15.24 -5.12 2.03
CA LYS A 101 16.01 -5.77 0.97
C LYS A 101 15.45 -5.34 -0.38
N PRO A 102 15.84 -4.16 -0.89
CA PRO A 102 15.36 -3.68 -2.17
C PRO A 102 15.83 -4.60 -3.31
N THR A 103 15.03 -4.70 -4.36
CA THR A 103 15.40 -5.47 -5.56
C THR A 103 16.41 -4.68 -6.39
N GLU A 104 17.55 -5.28 -6.72
CA GLU A 104 18.56 -4.68 -7.60
C GLU A 104 18.68 -5.45 -8.91
N TRP A 105 18.57 -4.75 -10.04
CA TRP A 105 18.70 -5.34 -11.36
C TRP A 105 19.16 -4.29 -12.38
N GLN A 106 20.16 -4.62 -13.20
CA GLN A 106 20.67 -3.76 -14.28
C GLN A 106 21.00 -2.32 -13.85
N GLY A 107 21.62 -2.14 -12.66
CA GLY A 107 21.97 -0.81 -12.15
C GLY A 107 20.79 0.00 -11.61
N LEU A 108 19.60 -0.59 -11.53
CA LEU A 108 18.43 -0.02 -10.87
C LEU A 108 18.23 -0.69 -9.50
N ARG A 109 17.85 0.11 -8.51
CA ARG A 109 17.33 -0.35 -7.22
C ARG A 109 15.86 0.01 -7.12
N ARG A 110 15.01 -0.99 -6.86
CA ARG A 110 13.57 -0.83 -6.66
C ARG A 110 13.18 -1.20 -5.24
N TYR A 111 12.32 -0.40 -4.62
CA TYR A 111 11.88 -0.61 -3.25
C TYR A 111 10.47 -0.08 -3.04
N PHE A 112 9.75 -0.70 -2.12
CA PHE A 112 8.52 -0.15 -1.58
C PHE A 112 8.85 0.91 -0.52
N GLU A 113 8.02 1.93 -0.45
CA GLU A 113 8.06 2.96 0.56
C GLU A 113 6.63 3.22 1.03
N ALA A 114 6.41 3.16 2.34
CA ALA A 114 5.14 3.56 2.94
C ALA A 114 5.35 4.83 3.78
N ARG A 115 4.51 5.84 3.56
CA ARG A 115 4.52 7.10 4.31
C ARG A 115 3.30 7.13 5.21
N ILE A 116 3.54 7.38 6.49
CA ILE A 116 2.51 7.43 7.52
C ILE A 116 2.36 8.88 7.97
N ASP A 117 1.10 9.32 8.09
CA ASP A 117 0.73 10.63 8.60
C ASP A 117 -0.39 10.45 9.64
N GLY A 118 -0.01 10.63 10.90
CA GLY A 118 -0.79 10.24 12.08
C GLY A 118 -1.12 8.75 12.12
N THR A 119 -2.19 8.42 12.86
CA THR A 119 -2.78 7.07 12.88
C THR A 119 -3.87 6.90 11.83
N THR A 120 -4.06 7.91 10.97
CA THR A 120 -5.22 8.00 10.08
C THR A 120 -4.85 7.86 8.61
N ARG A 121 -3.57 8.02 8.22
CA ARG A 121 -3.20 7.92 6.81
C ARG A 121 -1.95 7.09 6.58
N VAL A 122 -2.05 6.23 5.58
CA VAL A 122 -0.96 5.38 5.07
C VAL A 122 -0.92 5.53 3.57
N GLU A 123 0.25 5.73 2.98
CA GLU A 123 0.44 5.74 1.52
C GLU A 123 1.59 4.84 1.13
N LEU A 124 1.30 3.79 0.36
CA LEU A 124 2.26 2.85 -0.18
C LEU A 124 2.52 3.14 -1.66
N SER A 125 3.79 3.24 -2.02
CA SER A 125 4.27 3.39 -3.39
C SER A 125 5.52 2.56 -3.61
N ARG A 126 5.90 2.34 -4.88
CA ARG A 126 7.18 1.75 -5.24
C ARG A 126 8.02 2.76 -5.99
N TYR A 127 9.31 2.79 -5.65
CA TYR A 127 10.27 3.68 -6.25
C TYR A 127 11.34 2.90 -7.01
N SER A 128 11.90 3.53 -8.04
CA SER A 128 13.08 3.08 -8.78
C SER A 128 14.15 4.16 -8.68
N VAL A 129 15.39 3.75 -8.46
CA VAL A 129 16.56 4.62 -8.34
C VAL A 129 17.67 4.06 -9.22
N GLN A 130 18.28 4.91 -10.04
CA GLN A 130 19.51 4.56 -10.74
C GLN A 130 20.68 4.61 -9.75
N LEU A 131 21.43 3.51 -9.62
CA LEU A 131 22.55 3.42 -8.67
C LEU A 131 23.68 4.41 -9.01
N ALA A 132 23.82 4.78 -10.28
CA ALA A 132 24.77 5.81 -10.72
C ALA A 132 24.32 7.24 -10.36
N GLN A 133 23.03 7.46 -10.05
CA GLN A 133 22.45 8.77 -9.72
C GLN A 133 21.45 8.64 -8.56
N PRO A 134 21.92 8.32 -7.34
CA PRO A 134 21.06 7.88 -6.24
C PRO A 134 20.09 8.95 -5.72
N THR A 135 20.32 10.23 -6.05
CA THR A 135 19.45 11.34 -5.65
C THR A 135 18.16 11.42 -6.46
N ARG A 136 18.11 10.80 -7.65
CA ARG A 136 16.93 10.80 -8.51
C ARG A 136 16.16 9.49 -8.34
N ARG A 137 15.00 9.59 -7.70
CA ARG A 137 14.02 8.50 -7.59
C ARG A 137 12.78 8.81 -8.40
N GLU A 138 12.19 7.79 -8.99
CA GLU A 138 10.93 7.86 -9.73
C GLU A 138 9.92 6.89 -9.12
N ILE A 139 8.64 7.27 -9.10
CA ILE A 139 7.56 6.33 -8.75
C ILE A 139 7.38 5.39 -9.93
N VAL A 140 7.42 4.09 -9.66
CA VAL A 140 7.18 3.03 -10.64
C VAL A 140 6.02 2.15 -10.20
N PRO A 141 5.39 1.41 -11.13
CA PRO A 141 4.25 0.60 -10.76
C PRO A 141 4.62 -0.57 -9.84
N MET A 142 3.78 -0.78 -8.84
CA MET A 142 3.73 -1.98 -8.01
C MET A 142 3.07 -3.09 -8.80
N VAL A 143 3.87 -4.02 -9.29
CA VAL A 143 3.37 -5.27 -9.86
C VAL A 143 3.13 -6.25 -8.72
N LEU A 144 1.86 -6.51 -8.43
CA LEU A 144 1.40 -7.36 -7.33
C LEU A 144 0.45 -8.42 -7.88
N THR A 145 0.42 -9.60 -7.26
CA THR A 145 -0.72 -10.50 -7.48
C THR A 145 -1.97 -9.89 -6.85
N ARG A 146 -3.16 -10.30 -7.31
CA ARG A 146 -4.43 -9.89 -6.68
C ARG A 146 -4.45 -10.24 -5.19
N GLU A 147 -3.97 -11.44 -4.86
CA GLU A 147 -3.87 -11.91 -3.48
C GLU A 147 -2.97 -11.01 -2.62
N GLN A 148 -1.78 -10.63 -3.12
CA GLN A 148 -0.88 -9.73 -2.39
C GLN A 148 -1.54 -8.37 -2.12
N LEU A 149 -2.21 -7.79 -3.12
CA LEU A 149 -2.93 -6.53 -2.96
C LEU A 149 -4.02 -6.65 -1.88
N LEU A 150 -4.88 -7.65 -2.00
CA LEU A 150 -6.03 -7.82 -1.11
C LEU A 150 -5.60 -8.12 0.32
N ARG A 151 -4.59 -8.98 0.51
CA ARG A 151 -4.01 -9.26 1.83
C ARG A 151 -3.38 -8.02 2.44
N THR A 152 -2.68 -7.20 1.64
CA THR A 152 -2.07 -5.93 2.11
C THR A 152 -3.16 -4.94 2.53
N ILE A 153 -4.24 -4.83 1.76
CA ILE A 153 -5.35 -3.94 2.13
C ILE A 153 -6.05 -4.44 3.40
N ALA A 154 -6.29 -5.75 3.51
CA ALA A 154 -6.91 -6.36 4.68
C ALA A 154 -6.06 -6.21 5.95
N SER A 155 -4.73 -6.23 5.81
CA SER A 155 -3.80 -6.21 6.95
C SER A 155 -3.51 -4.81 7.47
N VAL A 156 -3.66 -3.76 6.67
CA VAL A 156 -3.44 -2.37 7.12
C VAL A 156 -4.57 -1.87 8.01
N PHE A 157 -5.76 -2.47 7.94
CA PHE A 157 -6.87 -2.11 8.82
C PHE A 157 -6.81 -2.83 10.16
N PRO A 158 -6.55 -2.11 11.27
CA PRO A 158 -6.57 -2.71 12.60
C PRO A 158 -7.94 -3.30 12.90
N LYS A 159 -7.98 -4.59 13.25
CA LYS A 159 -9.19 -5.29 13.69
C LYS A 159 -9.87 -4.67 14.92
N GLN A 160 -9.19 -3.73 15.59
CA GLN A 160 -9.64 -3.07 16.81
C GLN A 160 -10.27 -1.69 16.58
N CYS A 161 -10.39 -1.24 15.33
CA CYS A 161 -11.04 0.04 14.98
C CYS A 161 -12.49 -0.13 14.48
N GLY A 162 -13.12 -1.28 14.72
CA GLY A 162 -14.50 -1.58 14.36
C GLY A 162 -15.22 -2.45 15.38
#